data_AF-A0A1J5MQM7-F1
#
_entry.id   AF-A0A1J5MQM7-F1
#
_cell.length_a   1.000
_cell.length_b   1.000
_cell.length_c   1.000
_cell.angle_alpha   90.00
_cell.angle_beta   90.00
_cell.angle_gamma   90.00
#
_symmetry.space_group_name_H-M   'P 1'
#
loop_
_entity.id
_entity.type
_entity.pdbx_description
1 polymer ?
#
loop_
_entity_poly.entity_id
_entity_poly.type
_entity_poly.pdbx_seq_one_letter_code
_entity_poly.pdbx_strand_id
1 'polypeptide(L)'
;MADTRDIAALELQSGALGDTLGDAAGMAASFESELRRVRDAFEATGKDVETLERGLSRGLRRSFEQVVFDGDSLSSALDGLARSLMKTTYNAAMRPITDQVGGVISSGVGDLISGILPFADGSAFSQGRVVPFARGGVVSGPTSFPMRGGTGLMGEAGPEAILPLSRSSDGSLGVRSQGGSGTTVVMNVSTPDVQSFERSRGQIAAQLSRALSRGNRNR
;
A
#
# COMPACT_ATOMS: atom_id res chain seq x y z
N MET A 1 29.59 -16.78 -54.85
CA MET A 1 28.28 -16.58 -54.17
C MET A 1 28.35 -16.74 -52.65
N ALA A 2 29.54 -16.78 -52.02
CA ALA A 2 29.68 -16.89 -50.56
C ALA A 2 29.73 -15.52 -49.84
N ASP A 3 30.36 -14.49 -50.42
CA ASP A 3 30.59 -13.20 -49.76
C ASP A 3 29.33 -12.42 -49.33
N THR A 4 28.24 -12.49 -50.10
CA THR A 4 27.05 -11.67 -49.80
C THR A 4 26.31 -12.13 -48.53
N ARG A 5 26.45 -13.41 -48.15
CA ARG A 5 25.80 -13.93 -46.94
C ARG A 5 26.53 -13.51 -45.67
N ASP A 6 27.86 -13.43 -45.73
CA ASP A 6 28.68 -13.06 -44.58
C ASP A 6 28.54 -11.56 -44.25
N ILE A 7 28.41 -10.70 -45.28
CA ILE A 7 28.14 -9.27 -45.10
C ILE A 7 26.76 -9.02 -44.46
N ALA A 8 25.72 -9.73 -44.92
CA ALA A 8 24.38 -9.62 -44.34
C ALA A 8 24.32 -10.07 -42.87
N ALA A 9 25.10 -11.10 -42.51
CA ALA A 9 25.22 -11.56 -41.13
C ALA A 9 25.93 -10.52 -40.24
N LEU A 10 26.97 -9.87 -40.75
CA LEU A 10 27.69 -8.79 -40.06
C LEU A 10 26.82 -7.55 -39.85
N GLU A 11 26.00 -7.17 -40.83
CA GLU A 11 25.05 -6.06 -40.69
C GLU A 11 23.95 -6.35 -39.65
N LEU A 12 23.45 -7.58 -39.60
CA LEU A 12 22.47 -7.99 -38.61
C LEU A 12 23.06 -7.99 -37.19
N GLN A 13 24.32 -8.43 -37.05
CA GLN A 13 25.03 -8.41 -35.79
C GLN A 13 25.37 -6.98 -35.34
N SER A 14 25.76 -6.10 -36.26
CA SER A 14 26.06 -4.70 -35.93
C SER A 14 24.81 -3.92 -35.49
N GLY A 15 23.65 -4.19 -36.12
CA GLY A 15 22.37 -3.65 -35.68
C GLY A 15 22.00 -4.11 -34.27
N ALA A 16 22.10 -5.41 -33.99
CA ALA A 16 21.83 -5.95 -32.66
C ALA A 16 22.79 -5.38 -31.59
N LEU A 17 24.07 -5.19 -31.91
CA LEU A 17 25.00 -4.50 -31.01
C LEU A 17 24.58 -3.05 -30.79
N GLY A 18 24.18 -2.33 -31.83
CA GLY A 18 23.69 -0.95 -31.73
C GLY A 18 22.50 -0.82 -30.77
N ASP A 19 21.54 -1.72 -30.87
CA ASP A 19 20.38 -1.76 -29.97
C ASP A 19 20.80 -2.02 -28.52
N THR A 20 21.67 -3.01 -28.28
CA THR A 20 22.16 -3.29 -26.92
C THR A 20 22.95 -2.13 -26.31
N LEU A 21 23.71 -1.39 -27.13
CA LEU A 21 24.44 -0.20 -26.69
C LEU A 21 23.48 0.96 -26.40
N GLY A 22 22.42 1.10 -27.19
CA GLY A 22 21.34 2.06 -26.93
C GLY A 22 20.60 1.76 -25.62
N ASP A 23 20.25 0.50 -25.39
CA ASP A 23 19.62 0.06 -24.14
C ASP A 23 20.53 0.28 -22.93
N ALA A 24 21.83 -0.02 -23.07
CA ALA A 24 22.82 0.25 -22.03
C ALA A 24 22.97 1.75 -21.72
N ALA A 25 22.96 2.61 -22.75
CA ALA A 25 22.98 4.05 -22.58
C ALA A 25 21.71 4.57 -21.89
N GLY A 26 20.55 4.02 -22.23
CA GLY A 26 19.27 4.32 -21.56
C GLY A 26 19.28 3.92 -20.08
N MET A 27 19.79 2.72 -19.78
CA MET A 27 19.97 2.27 -18.39
C MET A 27 20.93 3.18 -17.62
N ALA A 28 22.05 3.59 -18.22
CA ALA A 28 23.00 4.50 -17.58
C ALA A 28 22.39 5.87 -17.27
N ALA A 29 21.60 6.43 -18.19
CA ALA A 29 20.89 7.69 -17.97
C ALA A 29 19.84 7.58 -16.84
N SER A 30 19.12 6.46 -16.78
CA SER A 30 18.16 6.19 -15.70
C SER A 30 18.85 6.07 -14.34
N PHE A 31 20.00 5.38 -14.29
CA PHE A 31 20.80 5.24 -13.09
C PHE A 31 21.37 6.58 -12.61
N GLU A 32 21.84 7.44 -13.54
CA GLU A 32 22.28 8.78 -13.19
C GLU A 32 21.14 9.62 -12.59
N SER A 33 19.93 9.54 -13.14
CA SER A 33 18.75 10.19 -12.55
C SER A 33 18.49 9.69 -11.13
N GLU A 34 18.60 8.39 -10.90
CA GLU A 34 18.35 7.80 -9.58
C GLU A 34 19.42 8.20 -8.56
N LEU A 35 20.70 8.25 -8.97
CA LEU A 35 21.77 8.76 -8.12
C LEU A 35 21.57 10.22 -7.71
N ARG A 36 21.04 11.07 -8.61
CA ARG A 36 20.70 12.45 -8.28
C ARG A 36 19.60 12.51 -7.22
N ARG A 37 18.53 11.71 -7.38
CA ARG A 37 17.45 11.62 -6.39
C ARG A 37 17.93 11.14 -5.03
N VAL A 38 18.81 10.14 -5.01
CA VAL A 38 19.43 9.63 -3.78
C VAL A 38 20.26 10.73 -3.09
N ARG A 39 21.06 11.48 -3.84
CA ARG A 39 21.84 12.61 -3.29
C ARG A 39 20.93 13.69 -2.69
N ASP A 40 19.87 14.06 -3.40
CA ASP A 40 18.94 15.09 -2.95
C ASP A 40 18.19 14.64 -1.68
N ALA A 41 17.84 13.35 -1.57
CA ALA A 41 17.28 12.76 -0.37
C ALA A 41 18.26 12.77 0.82
N PHE A 42 19.55 12.50 0.57
CA PHE A 42 20.58 12.61 1.61
C PHE A 42 20.79 14.06 2.07
N GLU A 43 20.72 15.04 1.16
CA GLU A 43 20.82 16.46 1.53
C GLU A 43 19.63 16.90 2.41
N ALA A 44 18.41 16.50 2.04
CA ALA A 44 17.22 16.75 2.85
C ALA A 44 17.33 16.11 4.24
N THR A 45 17.74 14.84 4.29
CA THR A 45 17.97 14.11 5.55
C THR A 45 19.02 14.81 6.42
N GLY A 46 20.09 15.34 5.82
CA GLY A 46 21.11 16.10 6.54
C GLY A 46 20.55 17.37 7.20
N LYS A 47 19.69 18.12 6.50
CA LYS A 47 19.01 19.31 7.04
C LYS A 47 18.05 18.96 8.17
N ASP A 48 17.36 17.83 8.06
CA ASP A 48 16.44 17.35 9.11
C ASP A 48 17.22 16.93 10.36
N VAL A 49 18.35 16.24 10.21
CA VAL A 49 19.25 15.87 11.31
C VAL A 49 19.78 17.12 12.00
N GLU A 50 20.20 18.13 11.25
CA GLU A 50 20.69 19.39 11.82
C GLU A 50 19.58 20.14 12.60
N THR A 51 18.35 20.08 12.11
CA THR A 51 17.18 20.65 12.80
C THR A 51 16.87 19.88 14.08
N LEU A 52 16.91 18.55 14.02
CA LEU A 52 16.72 17.67 15.17
C LEU A 52 17.80 17.89 16.23
N GLU A 53 19.07 17.97 15.83
CA GLU A 53 20.21 18.21 16.72
C GLU A 53 20.04 19.53 17.48
N ARG A 54 19.68 20.60 16.77
CA ARG A 54 19.40 21.91 17.39
C ARG A 54 18.19 21.83 18.32
N GLY A 55 17.14 21.12 17.92
CA GLY A 55 15.94 20.90 18.74
C GLY A 55 16.26 20.15 20.03
N LEU A 56 16.98 19.04 19.91
CA LEU A 56 17.42 18.21 21.01
C LEU A 56 18.35 18.97 21.95
N SER A 57 19.35 19.69 21.42
CA SER A 57 20.28 20.48 22.23
C SER A 57 19.56 21.57 23.03
N ARG A 58 18.59 22.27 22.41
CA ARG A 58 17.76 23.24 23.12
C ARG A 58 16.84 22.59 24.15
N GLY A 59 16.27 21.45 23.82
CA GLY A 59 15.42 20.67 24.73
C GLY A 59 16.19 20.21 25.95
N LEU A 60 17.33 19.55 25.75
CA LEU A 60 18.23 19.11 26.81
C LEU A 60 18.71 20.28 27.67
N ARG A 61 19.17 21.38 27.05
CA ARG A 61 19.59 22.58 27.78
C ARG A 61 18.47 23.13 28.66
N ARG A 62 17.24 23.21 28.14
CA ARG A 62 16.07 23.67 28.90
C ARG A 62 15.71 22.72 30.04
N SER A 63 15.76 21.42 29.81
CA SER A 63 15.51 20.43 30.88
C SER A 63 16.57 20.53 31.99
N PHE A 64 17.85 20.73 31.63
CA PHE A 64 18.90 20.97 32.63
C PHE A 64 18.72 22.29 33.37
N GLU A 65 18.36 23.36 32.67
CA GLU A 65 18.10 24.68 33.26
C GLU A 65 16.92 24.63 34.24
N GLN A 66 15.84 23.93 33.90
CA GLN A 66 14.68 23.72 34.79
C GLN A 66 15.02 22.88 36.02
N VAL A 67 15.83 21.83 35.88
CA VAL A 67 16.22 20.97 37.01
C VAL A 67 17.19 21.70 37.95
N VAL A 68 18.07 22.55 37.42
CA VAL A 68 19.13 23.22 38.18
C VAL A 68 18.68 24.54 38.80
N PHE A 69 17.90 25.35 38.09
CA PHE A 69 17.54 26.70 38.53
C PHE A 69 16.13 26.83 39.09
N ASP A 70 15.16 26.11 38.54
CA ASP A 70 13.77 26.31 38.93
C ASP A 70 13.33 25.43 40.10
N GLY A 71 13.87 24.20 40.27
CA GLY A 71 13.39 23.29 41.32
C GLY A 71 11.86 23.09 41.32
N ASP A 72 11.18 23.51 40.26
CA ASP A 72 9.73 23.59 40.19
C ASP A 72 9.24 22.26 39.66
N SER A 73 8.44 21.64 40.52
CA SER A 73 8.08 20.24 40.50
C SER A 73 7.78 19.69 39.10
N LEU A 74 8.10 18.40 38.90
CA LEU A 74 7.58 17.52 37.85
C LEU A 74 6.11 17.80 37.47
N SER A 75 5.30 18.31 38.41
CA SER A 75 3.93 18.78 38.18
C SER A 75 3.81 19.93 37.19
N SER A 76 4.71 20.91 37.16
CA SER A 76 4.68 22.03 36.21
C SER A 76 5.05 21.57 34.80
N ALA A 77 5.96 20.60 34.69
CA ALA A 77 6.28 19.94 33.42
C ALA A 77 5.11 19.09 32.91
N LEU A 78 4.44 18.35 33.80
CA LEU A 78 3.24 17.57 33.47
C LEU A 78 2.04 18.46 33.14
N ASP A 79 1.85 19.59 33.83
CA ASP A 79 0.80 20.57 33.53
C ASP A 79 1.06 21.26 32.18
N GLY A 80 2.33 21.58 31.88
CA GLY A 80 2.74 22.08 30.57
C GLY A 80 2.48 21.08 29.44
N LEU A 81 2.82 19.80 29.66
CA LEU A 81 2.56 18.73 28.70
C LEU A 81 1.05 18.50 28.49
N ALA A 82 0.26 18.49 29.57
CA ALA A 82 -1.19 18.35 29.52
C ALA A 82 -1.84 19.52 28.76
N ARG A 83 -1.42 20.76 29.03
CA ARG A 83 -1.90 21.95 28.30
C ARG A 83 -1.50 21.91 26.83
N SER A 84 -0.31 21.43 26.50
CA SER A 84 0.14 21.30 25.10
C SER A 84 -0.61 20.20 24.35
N LEU A 85 -0.92 19.08 25.01
CA LEU A 85 -1.74 18.01 24.46
C LEU A 85 -3.18 18.48 24.24
N MET A 86 -3.78 19.15 25.24
CA MET A 86 -5.11 19.74 25.08
C MET A 86 -5.15 20.77 23.96
N LYS A 87 -4.15 21.64 23.85
CA LYS A 87 -4.11 22.67 22.80
C LYS A 87 -3.84 22.08 21.41
N THR A 88 -3.04 21.02 21.30
CA THR A 88 -2.79 20.31 20.04
C THR A 88 -4.02 19.53 19.60
N THR A 89 -4.67 18.79 20.50
CA THR A 89 -5.89 18.04 20.21
C THR A 89 -7.05 18.98 19.89
N TYR A 90 -7.21 20.08 20.64
CA TYR A 90 -8.21 21.11 20.36
C TYR A 90 -7.95 21.79 19.01
N ASN A 91 -6.71 22.21 18.72
CA ASN A 91 -6.41 22.83 17.43
C ASN A 91 -6.47 21.83 16.27
N ALA A 92 -6.13 20.55 16.47
CA ALA A 92 -6.30 19.51 15.45
C ALA A 92 -7.77 19.19 15.20
N ALA A 93 -8.63 19.32 16.21
CA ALA A 93 -10.07 19.16 16.10
C ALA A 93 -10.77 20.39 15.49
N MET A 94 -10.29 21.62 15.76
CA MET A 94 -10.90 22.85 15.25
C MET A 94 -10.32 23.35 13.92
N ARG A 95 -9.08 22.97 13.54
CA ARG A 95 -8.48 23.34 12.25
C ARG A 95 -9.27 22.89 11.01
N PRO A 96 -9.86 21.68 10.95
CA PRO A 96 -10.60 21.30 9.74
C PRO A 96 -11.89 22.10 9.51
N ILE A 97 -12.39 22.87 10.48
CA ILE A 97 -13.62 23.68 10.34
C ILE A 97 -13.30 25.14 9.96
N THR A 98 -12.16 25.69 10.40
CA THR A 98 -11.83 27.10 10.12
C THR A 98 -11.15 27.28 8.75
N ASP A 99 -10.30 26.34 8.34
CA ASP A 99 -9.59 26.44 7.06
C ASP A 99 -10.44 25.99 5.85
N GLN A 100 -11.51 25.21 6.06
CA GLN A 100 -12.45 24.83 4.99
C GLN A 100 -13.62 25.80 4.79
N VAL A 101 -13.89 26.72 5.73
CA VAL A 101 -14.94 27.75 5.54
C VAL A 101 -14.39 29.01 4.89
N GLY A 102 -13.10 29.33 5.06
CA GLY A 102 -12.46 30.51 4.43
C GLY A 102 -12.14 30.35 2.93
N GLY A 103 -11.87 29.13 2.46
CA GLY A 103 -11.49 28.86 1.06
C GLY A 103 -12.63 28.47 0.13
N VAL A 104 -13.82 28.16 0.65
CA VAL A 104 -14.97 27.66 -0.12
C VAL A 104 -15.97 28.75 -0.49
N ILE A 105 -15.96 29.90 0.20
CA ILE A 105 -16.90 31.00 -0.07
C ILE A 105 -16.51 31.82 -1.32
N SER A 106 -15.24 31.84 -1.74
CA SER A 106 -14.81 32.60 -2.93
C SER A 106 -14.94 31.85 -4.27
N SER A 107 -15.20 30.54 -4.24
CA SER A 107 -15.27 29.70 -5.46
C SER A 107 -16.68 29.14 -5.75
N GLY A 108 -17.62 29.29 -4.81
CA GLY A 108 -18.93 28.63 -4.87
C GLY A 108 -20.04 29.36 -5.62
N VAL A 109 -19.86 30.62 -6.06
CA VAL A 109 -20.93 31.38 -6.75
C VAL A 109 -20.98 31.06 -8.26
N GLY A 110 -19.93 30.48 -8.84
CA GLY A 110 -19.88 30.12 -10.27
C GLY A 110 -20.57 28.79 -10.64
N ASP A 111 -20.56 27.80 -9.73
CA ASP A 111 -21.08 26.45 -10.01
C ASP A 111 -22.57 26.27 -9.64
N LEU A 112 -23.18 27.25 -8.99
CA LEU A 112 -24.56 27.21 -8.53
C LEU A 112 -25.60 27.46 -9.64
N ILE A 113 -25.17 27.82 -10.86
CA ILE A 113 -26.07 28.20 -11.98
C ILE A 113 -26.14 27.11 -13.08
N SER A 114 -25.24 26.11 -13.11
CA SER A 114 -25.23 25.09 -14.19
C SER A 114 -25.92 23.75 -13.87
N GLY A 115 -26.34 23.51 -12.62
CA GLY A 115 -26.85 22.19 -12.18
C GLY A 115 -28.35 22.11 -11.88
N ILE A 116 -29.09 23.21 -11.96
CA ILE A 116 -30.54 23.24 -11.83
C ILE A 116 -31.13 22.50 -13.05
N LEU A 117 -31.46 21.22 -12.90
CA LEU A 117 -32.59 20.46 -13.50
C LEU A 117 -32.38 18.93 -13.29
N PRO A 118 -33.45 18.12 -13.18
CA PRO A 118 -33.76 17.40 -11.94
C PRO A 118 -33.74 15.87 -12.09
N PHE A 119 -33.19 15.17 -11.10
CA PHE A 119 -33.43 13.74 -10.91
C PHE A 119 -33.87 13.49 -9.47
N ALA A 120 -35.17 13.25 -9.31
CA ALA A 120 -35.89 13.22 -8.05
C ALA A 120 -35.92 11.84 -7.35
N ASP A 121 -35.15 10.85 -7.79
CA ASP A 121 -35.12 9.53 -7.15
C ASP A 121 -33.70 8.95 -7.07
N GLY A 122 -33.08 9.14 -5.90
CA GLY A 122 -32.08 8.20 -5.36
C GLY A 122 -30.81 7.95 -6.17
N SER A 123 -29.97 8.96 -6.38
CA SER A 123 -28.58 8.73 -6.75
C SER A 123 -27.72 8.52 -5.49
N ALA A 124 -27.42 7.26 -5.17
CA ALA A 124 -26.42 6.87 -4.17
C ALA A 124 -24.97 7.19 -4.60
N PHE A 125 -24.79 8.23 -5.43
CA PHE A 125 -23.56 8.51 -6.17
C PHE A 125 -23.34 10.01 -6.37
N SER A 126 -23.62 10.87 -5.39
CA SER A 126 -23.26 12.29 -5.47
C SER A 126 -21.85 12.56 -4.92
N GLN A 127 -20.82 12.02 -5.60
CA GLN A 127 -19.46 12.61 -5.72
C GLN A 127 -18.43 11.75 -6.48
N GLY A 128 -18.84 10.76 -7.30
CA GLY A 128 -17.94 10.16 -8.31
C GLY A 128 -16.66 9.46 -7.83
N ARG A 129 -16.39 9.39 -6.52
CA ARG A 129 -15.31 8.61 -5.92
C ARG A 129 -15.91 7.53 -5.04
N VAL A 130 -16.35 6.44 -5.68
CA VAL A 130 -16.25 5.14 -5.02
C VAL A 130 -14.77 5.01 -4.63
N VAL A 131 -14.46 4.86 -3.35
CA VAL A 131 -13.13 4.43 -2.92
C VAL A 131 -13.17 2.91 -2.93
N PRO A 132 -12.74 2.23 -4.00
CA PRO A 132 -12.84 0.78 -4.05
C PRO A 132 -11.86 0.17 -3.06
N PHE A 133 -12.35 -0.37 -1.95
CA PHE A 133 -11.59 -1.30 -1.12
C PHE A 133 -11.50 -2.71 -1.73
N ALA A 134 -11.67 -2.83 -3.05
CA ALA A 134 -11.66 -4.08 -3.80
C ALA A 134 -10.32 -4.84 -3.72
N ARG A 135 -9.25 -4.17 -3.29
CA ARG A 135 -7.91 -4.75 -3.08
C ARG A 135 -7.63 -5.10 -1.61
N GLY A 136 -8.61 -4.91 -0.73
CA GLY A 136 -8.40 -4.94 0.71
C GLY A 136 -7.75 -3.66 1.24
N GLY A 137 -7.75 -3.50 2.56
CA GLY A 137 -7.23 -2.33 3.26
C GLY A 137 -7.35 -2.52 4.77
N VAL A 138 -6.68 -1.71 5.58
CA VAL A 138 -6.85 -1.73 7.05
C VAL A 138 -7.45 -0.40 7.46
N VAL A 139 -8.58 -0.45 8.18
CA VAL A 139 -9.18 0.72 8.80
C VAL A 139 -8.58 0.83 10.20
N SER A 140 -7.69 1.81 10.39
CA SER A 140 -6.96 2.02 11.64
C SER A 140 -7.64 3.01 12.60
N GLY A 141 -8.82 3.53 12.24
CA GLY A 141 -9.58 4.45 13.08
C GLY A 141 -11.00 4.75 12.56
N PRO A 142 -11.82 5.48 13.34
CA PRO A 142 -13.23 5.68 13.08
C PRO A 142 -13.47 6.31 11.69
N THR A 143 -14.12 5.58 10.80
CA THR A 143 -14.39 5.98 9.42
C THR A 143 -15.89 6.00 9.18
N SER A 144 -16.44 7.19 8.94
CA SER A 144 -17.86 7.36 8.64
C SER A 144 -18.15 7.12 7.16
N PHE A 145 -19.21 6.38 6.85
CA PHE A 145 -19.70 6.19 5.48
C PHE A 145 -21.18 6.55 5.37
N PRO A 146 -21.61 7.16 4.25
CA PRO A 146 -23.00 7.54 4.06
C PRO A 146 -23.88 6.28 3.90
N MET A 147 -25.01 6.23 4.62
CA MET A 147 -26.04 5.21 4.50
C MET A 147 -27.38 5.85 4.14
N ARG A 148 -28.29 5.10 3.52
CA ARG A 148 -29.63 5.61 3.22
C ARG A 148 -30.38 5.83 4.55
N GLY A 149 -30.53 7.09 4.95
CA GLY A 149 -31.21 7.49 6.20
C GLY A 149 -30.28 7.65 7.41
N GLY A 150 -28.96 7.71 7.24
CA GLY A 150 -28.03 7.96 8.35
C GLY A 150 -26.56 7.92 7.95
N THR A 151 -25.68 7.96 8.94
CA THR A 151 -24.23 7.81 8.77
C THR A 151 -23.80 6.54 9.49
N GLY A 152 -23.19 5.61 8.75
CA GLY A 152 -22.54 4.42 9.32
C GLY A 152 -21.14 4.77 9.82
N LEU A 153 -20.67 4.08 10.85
CA LEU A 153 -19.32 4.23 11.39
C LEU A 153 -18.64 2.86 11.36
N MET A 154 -17.35 2.84 11.02
CA MET A 154 -16.49 1.63 10.93
C MET A 154 -15.19 1.87 11.69
N GLY A 155 -14.53 0.83 12.23
CA GLY A 155 -13.26 1.00 12.95
C GLY A 155 -13.42 1.54 14.37
N GLU A 156 -14.55 1.25 15.02
CA GLU A 156 -14.87 1.68 16.39
C GLU A 156 -14.18 0.82 17.46
N ALA A 157 -13.78 -0.41 17.09
CA ALA A 157 -13.24 -1.42 18.01
C ALA A 157 -11.74 -1.76 17.76
N GLY A 158 -11.00 -0.85 17.11
CA GLY A 158 -9.58 -1.03 16.78
C GLY A 158 -9.32 -1.37 15.30
N PRO A 159 -8.11 -1.84 14.95
CA PRO A 159 -7.74 -2.09 13.56
C PRO A 159 -8.58 -3.19 12.91
N GLU A 160 -9.42 -2.82 11.93
CA GLU A 160 -10.25 -3.76 11.17
C GLU A 160 -9.66 -3.99 9.78
N ALA A 161 -9.53 -5.25 9.37
CA ALA A 161 -9.06 -5.61 8.04
C ALA A 161 -10.23 -5.70 7.04
N ILE A 162 -10.18 -4.90 5.98
CA ILE A 162 -11.03 -5.04 4.80
C ILE A 162 -10.45 -6.13 3.92
N LEU A 163 -11.20 -7.21 3.77
CA LEU A 163 -10.81 -8.38 3.01
C LEU A 163 -11.53 -8.39 1.65
N PRO A 164 -10.83 -8.71 0.54
CA PRO A 164 -11.49 -8.86 -0.75
C PRO A 164 -12.47 -10.04 -0.70
N LEU A 165 -13.77 -9.77 -0.82
CA LEU A 165 -14.79 -10.82 -0.89
C LEU A 165 -14.92 -11.34 -2.32
N SER A 166 -15.12 -12.65 -2.47
CA SER A 166 -15.60 -13.28 -3.70
C SER A 166 -16.90 -14.01 -3.46
N ARG A 167 -17.77 -13.97 -4.47
CA ARG A 167 -18.97 -14.79 -4.49
C ARG A 167 -18.63 -16.18 -5.02
N SER A 168 -19.00 -17.20 -4.26
CA SER A 168 -18.95 -18.60 -4.66
C SER A 168 -20.06 -18.92 -5.68
N SER A 169 -19.96 -20.05 -6.38
CA SER A 169 -20.95 -20.48 -7.38
C SER A 169 -22.33 -20.78 -6.79
N ASP A 170 -22.41 -21.01 -5.48
CA ASP A 170 -23.65 -21.18 -4.70
C ASP A 170 -24.25 -19.84 -4.20
N GLY A 171 -23.62 -18.71 -4.54
CA GLY A 171 -24.06 -17.38 -4.14
C GLY A 171 -23.56 -16.93 -2.76
N SER A 172 -22.88 -17.79 -1.99
CA SER A 172 -22.26 -17.43 -0.71
C SER A 172 -21.09 -16.46 -0.91
N LEU A 173 -20.84 -15.60 0.09
CA LEU A 173 -19.71 -14.67 0.09
C LEU A 173 -18.57 -15.25 0.93
N GLY A 174 -17.40 -15.42 0.33
CA GLY A 174 -16.18 -15.86 1.01
C GLY A 174 -15.04 -14.85 0.87
N VAL A 175 -14.02 -14.95 1.73
CA VAL A 175 -12.81 -14.12 1.65
C VAL A 175 -11.85 -14.70 0.61
N ARG A 176 -11.39 -13.87 -0.33
CA ARG A 176 -10.30 -14.22 -1.26
C ARG A 176 -8.98 -14.26 -0.51
N SER A 177 -8.51 -15.46 -0.18
CA SER A 177 -7.10 -15.67 0.15
C SER A 177 -6.27 -15.48 -1.11
N GLN A 178 -5.26 -14.61 -1.08
CA GLN A 178 -4.32 -14.40 -2.17
C GLN A 178 -3.34 -15.59 -2.34
N GLY A 179 -3.41 -16.60 -1.46
CA GLY A 179 -2.82 -17.91 -1.69
C GLY A 179 -3.75 -18.71 -2.59
N GLY A 180 -3.44 -18.76 -3.89
CA GLY A 180 -4.21 -19.51 -4.88
C GLY A 180 -4.51 -20.93 -4.39
N SER A 181 -5.73 -21.40 -4.69
CA SER A 181 -6.19 -22.76 -4.36
C SER A 181 -5.10 -23.77 -4.69
N GLY A 182 -4.42 -24.27 -3.65
CA GLY A 182 -3.46 -25.35 -3.78
C GLY A 182 -4.18 -26.56 -4.37
N THR A 183 -3.57 -27.24 -5.35
CA THR A 183 -4.12 -28.49 -5.85
C THR A 183 -3.84 -29.54 -4.77
N THR A 184 -4.85 -29.80 -3.94
CA THR A 184 -4.76 -30.85 -2.92
C THR A 184 -4.95 -32.20 -3.61
N VAL A 185 -3.90 -33.02 -3.61
CA VAL A 185 -3.96 -34.41 -4.09
C VAL A 185 -3.93 -35.34 -2.88
N VAL A 186 -5.05 -36.01 -2.60
CA VAL A 186 -5.13 -37.04 -1.55
C VAL A 186 -4.93 -38.41 -2.21
N MET A 187 -3.92 -39.16 -1.77
CA MET A 187 -3.65 -40.51 -2.26
C MET A 187 -3.73 -41.49 -1.10
N ASN A 188 -4.71 -42.40 -1.16
CA ASN A 188 -4.84 -43.49 -0.21
C ASN A 188 -4.13 -44.71 -0.78
N VAL A 189 -3.05 -45.15 -0.13
CA VAL A 189 -2.30 -46.35 -0.53
C VAL A 189 -2.61 -47.46 0.46
N SER A 190 -3.23 -48.55 -0.03
CA SER A 190 -3.46 -49.75 0.75
C SER A 190 -2.60 -50.88 0.19
N THR A 191 -1.61 -51.30 0.98
CA THR A 191 -0.74 -52.43 0.63
C THR A 191 -0.86 -53.55 1.66
N PRO A 192 -1.01 -54.81 1.24
CA PRO A 192 -1.10 -55.95 2.17
C PRO A 192 0.25 -56.31 2.81
N ASP A 193 1.38 -55.87 2.22
CA ASP A 193 2.74 -56.13 2.69
C ASP A 193 3.64 -54.90 2.50
N VAL A 194 4.46 -54.58 3.51
CA VAL A 194 5.37 -53.44 3.51
C VAL A 194 6.45 -53.56 2.43
N GLN A 195 6.93 -54.78 2.15
CA GLN A 195 7.98 -54.97 1.13
C GLN A 195 7.45 -54.75 -0.28
N SER A 196 6.15 -54.96 -0.51
CA SER A 196 5.48 -54.61 -1.76
C SER A 196 5.35 -53.09 -1.95
N PHE A 197 5.18 -52.34 -0.86
CA PHE A 197 5.20 -50.87 -0.91
C PHE A 197 6.59 -50.37 -1.27
N GLU A 198 7.65 -50.89 -0.64
CA GLU A 198 9.04 -50.44 -0.92
C GLU A 198 9.42 -50.59 -2.40
N ARG A 199 9.03 -51.71 -3.01
CA ARG A 199 9.23 -51.98 -4.43
C ARG A 199 8.43 -51.06 -5.35
N SER A 200 7.27 -50.57 -4.91
CA SER A 200 6.36 -49.72 -5.69
C SER A 200 6.49 -48.22 -5.39
N ARG A 201 7.33 -47.81 -4.43
CA ARG A 201 7.58 -46.39 -4.07
C ARG A 201 7.85 -45.50 -5.29
N GLY A 202 8.68 -45.96 -6.24
CA GLY A 202 8.99 -45.20 -7.46
C GLY A 202 7.79 -45.02 -8.39
N GLN A 203 6.92 -46.03 -8.49
CA GLN A 203 5.71 -45.94 -9.31
C GLN A 203 4.67 -44.99 -8.70
N ILE A 204 4.51 -45.04 -7.37
CA ILE A 204 3.64 -44.16 -6.60
C ILE A 204 4.11 -42.71 -6.72
N ALA A 205 5.42 -42.46 -6.56
CA ALA A 205 6.01 -41.13 -6.75
C ALA A 205 5.78 -40.60 -8.19
N ALA A 206 5.96 -41.45 -9.20
CA ALA A 206 5.72 -41.07 -10.59
C ALA A 206 4.23 -40.75 -10.86
N GLN A 207 3.30 -41.49 -10.25
CA GLN A 207 1.87 -41.21 -10.36
C GLN A 207 1.49 -39.89 -9.66
N LEU A 208 2.07 -39.62 -8.48
CA LEU A 208 1.88 -38.37 -7.75
C LEU A 208 2.38 -37.16 -8.56
N SER A 209 3.60 -37.23 -9.11
CA SER A 209 4.15 -36.16 -9.95
C SER A 209 3.29 -35.89 -11.20
N ARG A 210 2.74 -36.95 -11.82
CA ARG A 210 1.79 -36.80 -12.93
C ARG A 210 0.45 -36.20 -12.49
N ALA A 211 -0.06 -36.54 -11.31
CA ALA A 211 -1.28 -35.96 -10.77
C ALA A 211 -1.11 -34.47 -10.47
N LEU A 212 0.00 -34.09 -9.85
CA LEU A 212 0.36 -32.69 -9.59
C LEU A 212 0.56 -31.89 -10.87
N SER A 213 1.27 -32.45 -11.86
CA SER A 213 1.47 -31.78 -13.16
C SER A 213 0.16 -31.55 -13.91
N ARG A 214 -0.76 -32.52 -13.91
CA ARG A 214 -2.10 -32.36 -14.50
C ARG A 214 -2.94 -31.34 -13.74
N GLY A 215 -2.90 -31.37 -12.41
CA GLY A 215 -3.61 -30.40 -11.57
C GLY A 215 -3.07 -28.97 -11.67
N ASN A 216 -1.79 -28.79 -11.99
CA ASN A 216 -1.23 -27.47 -12.31
C ASN A 216 -1.56 -27.00 -13.73
N ARG A 217 -1.78 -27.93 -14.68
CA ARG A 217 -2.12 -27.62 -16.08
C ARG A 217 -3.60 -27.27 -16.28
N ASN A 218 -4.49 -27.84 -15.48
CA ASN A 218 -5.94 -27.57 -15.56
C ASN A 218 -6.37 -26.36 -14.69
N ARG A 219 -5.45 -25.44 -14.38
CA ARG A 219 -5.77 -24.17 -13.73
C ARG A 219 -5.95 -23.06 -14.77
#